data_AF-A0A2G2WG30-F1
#
_entry.id   AF-A0A2G2WG30-F1
#
_cell.length_a   1.000
_cell.length_b   1.000
_cell.length_c   1.000
_cell.angle_alpha   90.00
_cell.angle_beta   90.00
_cell.angle_gamma   90.00
#
_symmetry.space_group_name_H-M   'P 1'
#
loop_
_entity.id
_entity.type
_entity.pdbx_description
1 polymer ?
#
loop_
_entity_poly.entity_id
_entity_poly.type
_entity_poly.pdbx_seq_one_letter_code
_entity_poly.pdbx_strand_id
1 'polypeptide(L)'
;MPTIYCDNLGATFLSKNPVLHSKVKHAAVDIHFVRHHVNIKKVFPAPADRERVKSCLSELNEMNNGFKKALNIGLEQLVATVTPRIRPMLDTVATISYELSESEYADNEVNDPWVQRLLHAVETNVAWLQPLMTANNYDSLVHLIIDFVVKRLEVIMMQKRFSQLGGLQLDRDVRALVSYFSNMTQRTVRDKFARLTQMATILNLEKVSEILDFWGENSGPMTWRLTPAEVRRVLSLRVDFKSEAIAALKL
;
A
#
# COMPACT_ATOMS: atom_id res chain seq x y z
N MET A 1 24.90 -5.49 -16.97
CA MET A 1 23.44 -5.62 -16.79
C MET A 1 22.84 -4.22 -16.81
N PRO A 2 21.79 -3.91 -17.60
CA PRO A 2 21.32 -2.54 -17.75
C PRO A 2 20.54 -2.10 -16.50
N THR A 3 20.96 -1.01 -15.87
CA THR A 3 20.22 -0.33 -14.80
C THR A 3 18.96 0.31 -15.40
N ILE A 4 17.77 -0.04 -14.90
CA ILE A 4 16.49 0.52 -15.38
C ILE A 4 16.34 1.92 -14.80
N TYR A 5 16.88 2.88 -15.54
CA TYR A 5 16.90 4.29 -15.19
C TYR A 5 15.59 5.03 -15.56
N CYS A 6 14.45 4.33 -15.59
CA CYS A 6 13.20 4.96 -15.99
C CYS A 6 12.43 5.51 -14.80
N ASP A 7 13.03 6.40 -14.00
CA ASP A 7 12.40 7.63 -13.53
C ASP A 7 13.17 8.81 -14.08
N ASN A 8 12.70 9.35 -15.20
CA ASN A 8 13.20 10.63 -15.72
C ASN A 8 14.74 10.77 -15.73
N LEU A 9 15.56 9.69 -15.72
CA LEU A 9 17.02 9.80 -15.65
C LEU A 9 17.68 10.13 -16.99
N GLY A 10 16.89 10.33 -18.05
CA GLY A 10 17.32 11.25 -19.11
C GLY A 10 17.76 12.62 -18.53
N ALA A 11 17.14 13.05 -17.43
CA ALA A 11 17.55 14.20 -16.63
C ALA A 11 18.76 13.95 -15.70
N THR A 12 19.12 12.70 -15.41
CA THR A 12 20.24 12.37 -14.51
C THR A 12 21.58 12.28 -15.26
N PHE A 13 21.56 11.89 -16.54
CA PHE A 13 22.76 12.10 -17.38
C PHE A 13 23.03 13.61 -17.60
N LEU A 14 21.99 14.45 -17.58
CA LEU A 14 22.10 15.91 -17.50
C LEU A 14 22.47 16.44 -16.09
N SER A 15 22.35 15.63 -15.03
CA SER A 15 22.58 16.02 -13.62
C SER A 15 23.97 15.72 -13.06
N LYS A 16 24.88 15.11 -13.84
CA LYS A 16 26.33 15.16 -13.53
C LYS A 16 26.93 16.57 -13.64
N ASN A 17 26.10 17.58 -13.86
CA ASN A 17 26.41 18.98 -13.68
C ASN A 17 25.92 19.45 -12.28
N PRO A 18 26.82 19.75 -11.32
CA PRO A 18 26.46 20.11 -9.94
C PRO A 18 25.50 21.32 -9.83
N VAL A 19 25.44 22.16 -10.87
CA VAL A 19 24.59 23.35 -10.96
C VAL A 19 23.10 23.01 -11.19
N LEU A 20 22.77 21.82 -11.71
CA LEU A 20 21.41 21.44 -12.12
C LEU A 20 20.69 20.53 -11.11
N HIS A 21 21.42 19.87 -10.21
CA HIS A 21 20.87 18.98 -9.18
C HIS A 21 19.92 19.70 -8.20
N SER A 22 20.16 20.99 -7.94
CA SER A 22 19.28 21.85 -7.16
C SER A 22 17.95 22.14 -7.90
N LYS A 23 17.98 22.32 -9.23
CA LYS A 23 16.88 22.91 -10.02
C LYS A 23 15.65 22.02 -10.24
N VAL A 24 15.70 20.71 -10.00
CA VAL A 24 14.57 19.81 -10.34
C VAL A 24 13.55 19.67 -9.20
N LYS A 25 13.99 19.73 -7.93
CA LYS A 25 13.06 20.01 -6.81
C LYS A 25 12.49 21.43 -6.94
N HIS A 26 13.28 22.34 -7.50
CA HIS A 26 12.79 23.65 -7.88
C HIS A 26 11.83 23.59 -9.07
N ALA A 27 11.92 22.71 -10.08
CA ALA A 27 11.03 22.73 -11.26
C ALA A 27 9.51 22.80 -11.00
N ALA A 28 8.98 22.07 -10.00
CA ALA A 28 7.56 22.19 -9.62
C ALA A 28 7.26 23.49 -8.85
N VAL A 29 8.18 23.90 -7.99
CA VAL A 29 8.20 25.20 -7.30
C VAL A 29 8.45 26.35 -8.28
N ASP A 30 9.15 26.11 -9.39
CA ASP A 30 9.65 27.01 -10.42
C ASP A 30 8.60 27.17 -11.50
N ILE A 31 7.82 26.14 -11.84
CA ILE A 31 6.60 26.34 -12.64
C ILE A 31 5.62 27.20 -11.85
N HIS A 32 5.47 26.98 -10.54
CA HIS A 32 4.64 27.85 -9.70
C HIS A 32 5.23 29.27 -9.58
N PHE A 33 6.54 29.39 -9.42
CA PHE A 33 7.27 30.66 -9.30
C PHE A 33 7.29 31.43 -10.63
N VAL A 34 7.51 30.76 -11.76
CA VAL A 34 7.46 31.33 -13.11
C VAL A 34 6.01 31.67 -13.46
N ARG A 35 5.00 30.85 -13.14
CA ARG A 35 3.58 31.24 -13.27
C ARG A 35 3.27 32.49 -12.45
N HIS A 36 3.80 32.58 -11.23
CA HIS A 36 3.69 33.77 -10.39
C HIS A 36 4.38 34.98 -11.05
N HIS A 37 5.59 34.83 -11.58
CA HIS A 37 6.36 35.92 -12.23
C HIS A 37 5.87 36.29 -13.63
N VAL A 38 5.25 35.39 -14.37
CA VAL A 38 4.57 35.64 -15.65
C VAL A 38 3.30 36.47 -15.41
N ASN A 39 2.65 36.30 -14.27
CA ASN A 39 1.54 37.16 -13.83
C ASN A 39 2.03 38.53 -13.31
N ILE A 40 3.31 38.66 -12.94
CA ILE A 40 3.94 39.96 -12.63
C ILE A 40 4.31 40.65 -13.95
N LYS A 41 3.61 41.74 -14.29
CA LYS A 41 3.83 42.56 -15.50
C LYS A 41 5.27 43.07 -15.72
N LYS A 42 6.17 42.91 -14.73
CA LYS A 42 7.56 43.38 -14.76
C LYS A 42 8.47 42.56 -15.69
N VAL A 43 8.22 41.26 -15.90
CA VAL A 43 9.13 40.39 -16.68
C VAL A 43 8.72 40.29 -18.16
N PHE A 44 7.41 40.24 -18.42
CA PHE A 44 6.85 40.19 -19.77
C PHE A 44 5.81 41.31 -19.92
N PRO A 45 6.19 42.51 -20.40
CA PRO A 45 5.29 43.66 -20.46
C PRO A 45 4.22 43.51 -21.55
N ALA A 46 4.55 42.86 -22.68
CA ALA A 46 3.61 42.62 -23.76
C ALA A 46 2.62 41.48 -23.40
N PRO A 47 1.30 41.67 -23.58
CA PRO A 47 0.30 40.62 -23.36
C PRO A 47 0.54 39.37 -24.20
N ALA A 48 0.96 39.53 -25.46
CA ALA A 48 1.22 38.40 -26.36
C ALA A 48 2.33 37.48 -25.85
N ASP A 49 3.40 38.03 -25.26
CA ASP A 49 4.51 37.24 -24.73
C ASP A 49 4.08 36.45 -23.48
N ARG A 50 3.24 37.05 -22.62
CA ARG A 50 2.67 36.34 -21.46
C ARG A 50 1.82 35.15 -21.89
N GLU A 51 0.98 35.30 -22.91
CA GLU A 51 0.14 34.20 -23.40
C GLU A 51 0.97 33.09 -24.04
N ARG A 52 2.03 33.43 -24.81
CA ARG A 52 2.98 32.42 -25.33
C ARG A 52 3.65 31.62 -24.20
N VAL A 53 4.17 32.31 -23.18
CA VAL A 53 4.81 31.64 -22.03
C VAL A 53 3.82 30.76 -21.28
N LYS A 54 2.58 31.22 -21.07
CA LYS A 54 1.53 30.39 -20.46
C LYS A 54 1.24 29.12 -21.28
N SER A 55 1.15 29.22 -22.60
CA SER A 55 0.99 28.06 -23.49
C SER A 55 2.13 27.07 -23.31
N CYS A 56 3.39 27.53 -23.40
CA CYS A 56 4.56 26.67 -23.22
C CYS A 56 4.58 26.01 -21.83
N LEU A 57 4.22 26.73 -20.78
CA LEU A 57 4.12 26.17 -19.42
C LEU A 57 2.98 25.14 -19.30
N SER A 58 1.88 25.30 -20.05
CA SER A 58 0.81 24.31 -20.11
C SER A 58 1.30 23.03 -20.78
N GLU A 59 1.91 23.15 -21.96
CA GLU A 59 2.47 22.03 -22.73
C GLU A 59 3.53 21.26 -21.95
N LEU A 60 4.43 21.97 -21.24
CA LEU A 60 5.42 21.35 -20.36
C LEU A 60 4.76 20.58 -19.21
N ASN A 61 3.68 21.10 -18.65
CA ASN A 61 2.94 20.43 -17.58
C ASN A 61 2.20 19.18 -18.11
N GLU A 62 1.64 19.25 -19.32
CA GLU A 62 1.03 18.09 -20.00
C GLU A 62 2.07 17.00 -20.28
N MET A 63 3.25 17.37 -20.79
CA MET A 63 4.35 16.44 -21.02
C MET A 63 4.83 15.78 -19.71
N ASN A 64 4.95 16.56 -18.63
CA ASN A 64 5.28 16.04 -17.30
C ASN A 64 4.25 15.00 -16.82
N ASN A 65 2.96 15.27 -17.02
CA ASN A 65 1.90 14.30 -16.71
C ASN A 65 2.01 13.04 -17.58
N GLY A 66 2.39 13.20 -18.86
CA GLY A 66 2.69 12.09 -19.76
C GLY A 66 3.80 11.19 -19.25
N PHE A 67 4.93 11.76 -18.82
CA PHE A 67 6.04 10.99 -18.24
C PHE A 67 5.67 10.29 -16.94
N LYS A 68 4.93 10.95 -16.04
CA LYS A 68 4.42 10.31 -14.81
C LYS A 68 3.52 9.12 -15.11
N LYS A 69 2.64 9.25 -16.11
CA LYS A 69 1.77 8.15 -16.54
C LYS A 69 2.59 6.99 -17.11
N ALA A 70 3.57 7.27 -17.96
CA ALA A 70 4.46 6.25 -18.53
C ALA A 70 5.27 5.52 -17.44
N LEU A 71 5.77 6.24 -16.44
CA LEU A 71 6.44 5.68 -15.27
C LEU A 71 5.53 4.72 -14.51
N ASN A 72 4.31 5.14 -14.18
CA ASN A 72 3.36 4.32 -13.43
C ASN A 72 3.01 3.03 -14.19
N ILE A 73 2.75 3.13 -15.50
CA ILE A 73 2.51 1.95 -16.35
C ILE A 73 3.73 1.01 -16.35
N GLY A 74 4.94 1.55 -16.47
CA GLY A 74 6.17 0.75 -16.43
C GLY A 74 6.36 0.01 -15.09
N LEU A 75 6.06 0.67 -13.97
CA LEU A 75 6.10 0.05 -12.64
C LEU A 75 5.04 -1.05 -12.49
N GLU A 76 3.80 -0.81 -12.94
CA GLU A 76 2.74 -1.81 -12.95
C GLU A 76 3.12 -3.04 -13.78
N GLN A 77 3.71 -2.83 -14.95
CA GLN A 77 4.21 -3.91 -15.81
C GLN A 77 5.34 -4.69 -15.14
N LEU A 78 6.28 -4.01 -14.49
CA LEU A 78 7.35 -4.67 -13.73
C LEU A 78 6.76 -5.54 -12.60
N VAL A 79 5.81 -5.01 -11.83
CA VAL A 79 5.11 -5.75 -10.78
C VAL A 79 4.36 -6.96 -11.34
N ALA A 80 3.75 -6.84 -12.52
CA ALA A 80 3.08 -7.95 -13.19
C ALA A 80 4.05 -9.10 -13.54
N THR A 81 5.37 -8.85 -13.68
CA THR A 81 6.37 -9.90 -13.84
C THR A 81 6.83 -10.54 -12.51
N VAL A 82 6.72 -9.80 -11.41
CA VAL A 82 7.17 -10.22 -10.07
C VAL A 82 6.08 -11.01 -9.34
N THR A 83 4.83 -10.51 -9.37
CA THR A 83 3.71 -11.07 -8.61
C THR A 83 3.39 -12.56 -8.89
N PRO A 84 3.57 -13.12 -10.11
CA PRO A 84 3.41 -14.55 -10.33
C PRO A 84 4.38 -15.42 -9.53
N ARG A 85 5.55 -14.90 -9.13
CA ARG A 85 6.54 -15.62 -8.33
C ARG A 85 6.21 -15.61 -6.83
N ILE A 86 5.49 -14.58 -6.37
CA ILE A 86 5.02 -14.44 -4.99
C ILE A 86 3.72 -15.24 -4.78
N ARG A 87 2.88 -15.32 -5.82
CA ARG A 87 1.57 -15.97 -5.78
C ARG A 87 1.56 -17.38 -5.16
N PRO A 88 2.48 -18.31 -5.49
CA PRO A 88 2.47 -19.65 -4.91
C PRO A 88 2.53 -19.63 -3.38
N MET A 89 3.33 -18.73 -2.79
CA MET A 89 3.40 -18.61 -1.33
C MET A 89 2.08 -18.10 -0.75
N LEU A 90 1.43 -17.14 -1.39
CA LEU A 90 0.10 -16.68 -0.99
C LEU A 90 -0.95 -17.78 -1.09
N ASP A 91 -0.88 -18.63 -2.12
CA ASP A 91 -1.83 -19.73 -2.30
C ASP A 91 -1.66 -20.80 -1.20
N THR A 92 -0.45 -21.02 -0.66
CA THR A 92 -0.27 -21.91 0.50
C THR A 92 -1.00 -21.42 1.75
N VAL A 93 -1.17 -20.10 1.92
CA VAL A 93 -1.90 -19.52 3.07
C VAL A 93 -3.35 -20.02 3.11
N ALA A 94 -3.96 -20.33 1.96
CA ALA A 94 -5.30 -20.88 1.91
C ALA A 94 -5.43 -22.20 2.69
N THR A 95 -4.36 -22.99 2.77
CA THR A 95 -4.33 -24.30 3.44
C THR A 95 -4.08 -24.23 4.95
N ILE A 96 -3.63 -23.08 5.47
CA ILE A 96 -3.34 -22.89 6.90
C ILE A 96 -4.64 -22.69 7.70
N SER A 97 -4.83 -23.45 8.77
CA SER A 97 -5.99 -23.27 9.67
C SER A 97 -5.84 -22.04 10.56
N TYR A 98 -6.97 -21.38 10.84
CA TYR A 98 -7.11 -20.39 11.92
C TYR A 98 -8.16 -20.83 12.97
N GLU A 99 -8.65 -22.05 12.86
CA GLU A 99 -9.36 -22.74 13.94
C GLU A 99 -8.28 -23.44 14.77
N LEU A 100 -7.76 -22.75 15.79
CA LEU A 100 -6.57 -23.16 16.54
C LEU A 100 -6.93 -23.55 17.96
N SER A 101 -6.33 -24.64 18.43
CA SER A 101 -6.19 -24.98 19.84
C SER A 101 -5.05 -24.20 20.49
N GLU A 102 -4.98 -24.23 21.82
CA GLU A 102 -3.85 -23.65 22.57
C GLU A 102 -2.50 -24.24 22.16
N SER A 103 -2.44 -25.56 21.96
CA SER A 103 -1.20 -26.23 21.51
C SER A 103 -0.77 -25.81 20.12
N GLU A 104 -1.70 -25.67 19.17
CA GLU A 104 -1.38 -25.22 17.81
C GLU A 104 -1.00 -23.74 17.77
N TYR A 105 -1.67 -22.91 18.58
CA TYR A 105 -1.29 -21.51 18.73
C TYR A 105 0.12 -21.36 19.29
N ALA A 106 0.45 -22.12 20.35
CA ALA A 106 1.78 -22.15 20.95
C ALA A 106 2.85 -22.63 19.96
N ASP A 107 2.57 -23.70 19.20
CA ASP A 107 3.47 -24.20 18.16
C ASP A 107 3.73 -23.15 17.09
N ASN A 108 2.69 -22.45 16.63
CA ASN A 108 2.81 -21.37 15.65
C ASN A 108 3.64 -20.16 16.16
N GLU A 109 3.82 -19.98 17.47
CA GLU A 109 4.71 -18.92 18.00
C GLU A 109 6.18 -19.23 17.79
N VAL A 110 6.53 -20.52 17.80
CA VAL A 110 7.88 -21.00 17.57
C VAL A 110 8.09 -21.24 16.07
N ASN A 111 7.10 -21.83 15.42
CA ASN A 111 7.11 -22.27 14.03
C ASN A 111 6.15 -21.43 13.20
N ASP A 112 6.62 -20.29 12.69
CA ASP A 112 5.78 -19.42 11.86
C ASP A 112 5.15 -20.20 10.68
N PRO A 113 3.81 -20.17 10.55
CA PRO A 113 3.13 -21.03 9.59
C PRO A 113 3.29 -20.56 8.15
N TRP A 114 3.48 -19.26 7.88
CA TRP A 114 3.55 -18.76 6.50
C TRP A 114 4.14 -17.35 6.32
N VAL A 115 4.06 -16.47 7.32
CA VAL A 115 4.43 -15.05 7.17
C VAL A 115 5.89 -14.91 6.77
N GLN A 116 6.81 -15.58 7.47
CA GLN A 116 8.25 -15.53 7.18
C GLN A 116 8.56 -16.05 5.77
N ARG A 117 7.87 -17.12 5.34
CA ARG A 117 8.02 -17.66 3.98
C ARG A 117 7.56 -16.67 2.92
N LEU A 118 6.44 -15.97 3.15
CA LEU A 118 5.97 -14.92 2.25
C LEU A 118 6.95 -13.74 2.21
N LEU A 119 7.40 -13.26 3.37
CA LEU A 119 8.33 -12.13 3.47
C LEU A 119 9.64 -12.42 2.74
N HIS A 120 10.20 -13.61 2.94
CA HIS A 120 11.40 -14.06 2.24
C HIS A 120 11.19 -14.15 0.72
N ALA A 121 10.03 -14.64 0.27
CA ALA A 121 9.70 -14.68 -1.15
C ALA A 121 9.59 -13.28 -1.77
N VAL A 122 9.00 -12.31 -1.05
CA VAL A 122 8.96 -10.92 -1.47
C VAL A 122 10.39 -10.36 -1.56
N GLU A 123 11.20 -10.55 -0.51
CA GLU A 123 12.58 -10.07 -0.45
C GLU A 123 13.41 -10.58 -1.63
N THR A 124 13.41 -11.89 -1.84
CA THR A 124 14.19 -12.55 -2.90
C THR A 124 13.81 -12.04 -4.30
N ASN A 125 12.54 -11.69 -4.50
CA ASN A 125 12.04 -11.23 -5.79
C ASN A 125 12.17 -9.71 -6.01
N VAL A 126 12.34 -8.91 -4.95
CA VAL A 126 12.27 -7.43 -5.02
C VAL A 126 13.56 -6.74 -4.58
N ALA A 127 14.35 -7.30 -3.65
CA ALA A 127 15.51 -6.63 -3.05
C ALA A 127 16.57 -6.24 -4.10
N TRP A 128 16.78 -7.08 -5.12
CA TRP A 128 17.75 -6.81 -6.19
C TRP A 128 17.38 -5.60 -7.08
N LEU A 129 16.10 -5.18 -7.08
CA LEU A 129 15.64 -3.99 -7.82
C LEU A 129 15.99 -2.69 -7.08
N GLN A 130 16.14 -2.74 -5.75
CA GLN A 130 16.40 -1.56 -4.92
C GLN A 130 17.61 -0.74 -5.39
N PRO A 131 18.81 -1.31 -5.62
CA PRO A 131 19.96 -0.54 -6.08
C PRO A 131 19.83 -0.02 -7.53
N LEU A 132 18.83 -0.49 -8.29
CA LEU A 132 18.62 -0.12 -9.69
C LEU A 132 17.60 1.02 -9.88
N MET A 133 16.96 1.45 -8.79
CA MET A 133 15.86 2.42 -8.80
C MET A 133 16.16 3.58 -7.86
N THR A 134 15.57 4.74 -8.11
CA THR A 134 15.54 5.78 -7.07
C THR A 134 14.60 5.40 -5.93
N ALA A 135 14.77 6.06 -4.78
CA ALA A 135 13.94 5.82 -3.60
C ALA A 135 12.44 5.96 -3.89
N ASN A 136 12.02 7.00 -4.62
CA ASN A 136 10.59 7.23 -4.95
C ASN A 136 10.00 6.12 -5.84
N ASN A 137 10.81 5.63 -6.79
CA ASN A 137 10.43 4.53 -7.66
C ASN A 137 10.34 3.21 -6.92
N TYR A 138 11.33 2.94 -6.07
CA TYR A 138 11.35 1.75 -5.24
C TYR A 138 10.18 1.74 -4.24
N ASP A 139 9.90 2.85 -3.57
CA ASP A 139 8.73 2.99 -2.71
C ASP A 139 7.44 2.75 -3.51
N SER A 140 7.37 3.14 -4.79
CA SER A 140 6.17 2.94 -5.62
C SER A 140 6.01 1.49 -6.05
N LEU A 141 7.12 0.83 -6.38
CA LEU A 141 7.18 -0.60 -6.61
C LEU A 141 6.71 -1.38 -5.37
N VAL A 142 7.28 -1.09 -4.19
CA VAL A 142 6.93 -1.75 -2.92
C VAL A 142 5.45 -1.58 -2.61
N HIS A 143 4.87 -0.39 -2.80
CA HIS A 143 3.44 -0.18 -2.56
C HIS A 143 2.54 -0.98 -3.51
N LEU A 144 2.92 -1.14 -4.78
CA LEU A 144 2.18 -2.00 -5.72
C LEU A 144 2.29 -3.49 -5.35
N ILE A 145 3.44 -3.92 -4.82
CA ILE A 145 3.61 -5.29 -4.30
C ILE A 145 2.75 -5.51 -3.06
N ILE A 146 2.71 -4.54 -2.13
CA ILE A 146 1.83 -4.58 -0.96
C ILE A 146 0.38 -4.67 -1.38
N ASP A 147 -0.06 -3.86 -2.35
CA ASP A 147 -1.43 -3.90 -2.88
C ASP A 147 -1.80 -5.29 -3.40
N PHE A 148 -0.90 -5.93 -4.15
CA PHE A 148 -1.10 -7.31 -4.62
C PHE A 148 -1.22 -8.31 -3.46
N VAL A 149 -0.29 -8.26 -2.51
CA VAL A 149 -0.26 -9.17 -1.34
C VAL A 149 -1.51 -9.01 -0.49
N VAL A 150 -1.82 -7.79 -0.05
CA VAL A 150 -2.94 -7.51 0.85
C VAL A 150 -4.27 -7.85 0.19
N LYS A 151 -4.47 -7.48 -1.09
CA LYS A 151 -5.70 -7.82 -1.81
C LYS A 151 -5.91 -9.34 -1.90
N ARG A 152 -4.85 -10.11 -2.12
CA ARG A 152 -4.95 -11.58 -2.16
C ARG A 152 -5.21 -12.17 -0.78
N LEU A 153 -4.50 -11.69 0.25
CA LEU A 153 -4.70 -12.13 1.63
C LEU A 153 -6.11 -11.82 2.12
N GLU A 154 -6.67 -10.66 1.83
CA GLU A 154 -8.04 -10.30 2.20
C GLU A 154 -9.05 -11.31 1.64
N VAL A 155 -8.93 -11.65 0.34
CA VAL A 155 -9.78 -12.68 -0.28
C VAL A 155 -9.64 -14.03 0.41
N ILE A 156 -8.41 -14.43 0.75
CA ILE A 156 -8.14 -15.70 1.44
C ILE A 156 -8.76 -15.69 2.84
N MET A 157 -8.53 -14.64 3.63
CA MET A 157 -9.04 -14.54 5.00
C MET A 157 -10.57 -14.54 5.05
N MET A 158 -11.23 -13.93 4.05
CA MET A 158 -12.70 -13.92 3.93
C MET A 158 -13.32 -15.30 3.62
N GLN A 159 -12.50 -16.28 3.25
CA GLN A 159 -12.92 -17.67 3.02
C GLN A 159 -12.67 -18.58 4.22
N LYS A 160 -11.93 -18.12 5.22
CA LYS A 160 -11.55 -18.92 6.39
C LYS A 160 -12.61 -18.95 7.48
N ARG A 161 -12.34 -19.76 8.49
CA ARG A 161 -13.01 -19.81 9.78
C ARG A 161 -11.98 -19.54 10.86
N PHE A 162 -12.42 -18.90 11.94
CA PHE A 162 -11.55 -18.44 13.01
C PHE A 162 -12.09 -18.87 14.37
N SER A 163 -11.19 -19.37 15.20
CA SER A 163 -11.32 -19.37 16.67
C SER A 163 -10.88 -18.01 17.24
N GLN A 164 -11.07 -17.77 18.54
CA GLN A 164 -10.49 -16.58 19.22
C GLN A 164 -8.96 -16.54 19.07
N LEU A 165 -8.28 -17.68 19.28
CA LEU A 165 -6.82 -17.79 19.09
C LEU A 165 -6.40 -17.57 17.64
N GLY A 166 -7.25 -17.98 16.68
CA GLY A 166 -7.10 -17.64 15.27
C GLY A 166 -7.16 -16.14 15.00
N GLY A 167 -8.08 -15.43 15.64
CA GLY A 167 -8.13 -13.96 15.58
C GLY A 167 -6.82 -13.33 16.05
N LEU A 168 -6.28 -13.83 17.18
CA LEU A 168 -5.01 -13.35 17.75
C LEU A 168 -3.83 -13.68 16.83
N GLN A 169 -3.83 -14.88 16.23
CA GLN A 169 -2.82 -15.26 15.24
C GLN A 169 -2.85 -14.32 14.03
N LEU A 170 -4.02 -14.03 13.47
CA LEU A 170 -4.13 -13.12 12.31
C LEU A 170 -3.65 -11.71 12.65
N ASP A 171 -3.99 -11.20 13.83
CA ASP A 171 -3.50 -9.90 14.28
C ASP A 171 -1.98 -9.86 14.39
N ARG A 172 -1.36 -10.92 14.93
CA ARG A 172 0.10 -11.06 14.94
C ARG A 172 0.69 -11.12 13.54
N ASP A 173 0.09 -11.89 12.63
CA ASP A 173 0.54 -12.02 11.25
C ASP A 173 0.49 -10.68 10.52
N VAL A 174 -0.63 -9.94 10.64
CA VAL A 174 -0.81 -8.62 10.04
C VAL A 174 0.21 -7.62 10.62
N ARG A 175 0.47 -7.65 11.93
CA ARG A 175 1.50 -6.80 12.56
C ARG A 175 2.90 -7.12 12.03
N ALA A 176 3.24 -8.39 11.86
CA ALA A 176 4.53 -8.80 11.29
C ALA A 176 4.69 -8.32 9.83
N LEU A 177 3.64 -8.46 9.00
CA LEU A 177 3.63 -7.92 7.64
C LEU A 177 3.82 -6.39 7.63
N VAL A 178 3.03 -5.67 8.42
CA VAL A 178 3.12 -4.20 8.50
C VAL A 178 4.52 -3.76 8.94
N SER A 179 5.08 -4.40 9.95
CA SER A 179 6.44 -4.11 10.45
C SER A 179 7.48 -4.29 9.36
N TYR A 180 7.47 -5.44 8.69
CA TYR A 180 8.42 -5.74 7.62
C TYR A 180 8.31 -4.76 6.45
N PHE A 181 7.11 -4.56 5.91
CA PHE A 181 6.92 -3.65 4.78
C PHE A 181 7.18 -2.19 5.16
N SER A 182 6.97 -1.78 6.41
CA SER A 182 7.36 -0.43 6.88
C SER A 182 8.86 -0.21 6.83
N ASN A 183 9.68 -1.26 6.97
CA ASN A 183 11.13 -1.16 6.86
C ASN A 183 11.63 -1.17 5.41
N MET A 184 10.82 -1.63 4.45
CA MET A 184 11.19 -1.67 3.03
C MET A 184 10.99 -0.35 2.29
N THR A 185 10.14 0.56 2.78
CA THR A 185 9.77 1.82 2.10
C THR A 185 9.86 3.00 3.04
N GLN A 186 10.12 4.19 2.52
CA GLN A 186 10.11 5.43 3.30
C GLN A 186 8.69 5.98 3.50
N ARG A 187 7.72 5.52 2.70
CA ARG A 187 6.32 5.92 2.81
C ARG A 187 5.54 4.98 3.73
N THR A 188 4.59 5.55 4.48
CA THR A 188 3.72 4.78 5.38
C THR A 188 2.91 3.74 4.62
N VAL A 189 2.87 2.51 5.16
CA VAL A 189 2.11 1.38 4.60
C VAL A 189 0.79 1.13 5.33
N ARG A 190 0.55 1.80 6.46
CA ARG A 190 -0.61 1.53 7.35
C ARG A 190 -1.95 1.59 6.61
N ASP A 191 -2.10 2.54 5.70
CA ASP A 191 -3.32 2.70 4.89
C ASP A 191 -3.63 1.45 4.05
N LYS A 192 -2.58 0.82 3.48
CA LYS A 192 -2.70 -0.38 2.65
C LYS A 192 -3.19 -1.58 3.45
N PHE A 193 -2.76 -1.71 4.71
CA PHE A 193 -3.13 -2.81 5.60
C PHE A 193 -4.39 -2.55 6.43
N ALA A 194 -5.01 -1.38 6.31
CA ALA A 194 -6.09 -0.95 7.19
C ALA A 194 -7.29 -1.92 7.21
N ARG A 195 -7.67 -2.49 6.05
CA ARG A 195 -8.77 -3.46 5.98
C ARG A 195 -8.45 -4.77 6.70
N LEU A 196 -7.28 -5.36 6.46
CA LEU A 196 -6.82 -6.55 7.19
C LEU A 196 -6.69 -6.30 8.70
N THR A 197 -6.20 -5.12 9.08
CA THR A 197 -6.09 -4.73 10.50
C THR A 197 -7.46 -4.62 11.15
N GLN A 198 -8.44 -3.99 10.46
CA GLN A 198 -9.84 -3.92 10.92
C GLN A 198 -10.48 -5.30 11.02
N MET A 199 -10.21 -6.19 10.07
CA MET A 199 -10.66 -7.58 10.15
C MET A 199 -10.10 -8.28 11.39
N ALA A 200 -8.78 -8.15 11.63
CA ALA A 200 -8.13 -8.71 12.81
C ALA A 200 -8.71 -8.16 14.12
N THR A 201 -9.01 -6.85 14.20
CA THR A 201 -9.69 -6.26 15.34
C THR A 201 -11.05 -6.90 15.60
N ILE A 202 -11.89 -7.06 14.56
CA ILE A 202 -13.21 -7.70 14.69
C ILE A 202 -13.07 -9.16 15.15
N LEU A 203 -12.13 -9.89 14.57
CA LEU A 203 -11.92 -11.31 14.87
C LEU A 203 -11.36 -11.54 16.28
N ASN A 204 -10.84 -10.52 16.94
CA ASN A 204 -10.34 -10.56 18.32
C ASN A 204 -11.38 -10.16 19.38
N LEU A 205 -12.58 -9.73 18.99
CA LEU A 205 -13.64 -9.44 19.95
C LEU A 205 -14.01 -10.69 20.75
N GLU A 206 -14.28 -10.54 22.04
CA GLU A 206 -14.77 -11.66 22.86
C GLU A 206 -16.26 -11.90 22.62
N LYS A 207 -17.00 -10.85 22.27
CA LYS A 207 -18.45 -10.89 22.02
C LYS A 207 -18.83 -10.07 20.81
N VAL A 208 -19.87 -10.52 20.11
CA VAL A 208 -20.44 -9.84 18.94
C VAL A 208 -20.82 -8.38 19.22
N SER A 209 -21.31 -8.06 20.42
CA SER A 209 -21.76 -6.71 20.79
C SER A 209 -20.63 -5.69 20.95
N GLU A 210 -19.41 -6.12 21.24
CA GLU A 210 -18.25 -5.23 21.47
C GLU A 210 -17.89 -4.41 20.23
N ILE A 211 -18.31 -4.85 19.04
CA ILE A 211 -18.13 -4.05 17.82
C ILE A 211 -18.77 -2.66 17.94
N LEU A 212 -19.84 -2.52 18.73
CA LEU A 212 -20.53 -1.25 18.94
C LEU A 212 -19.70 -0.25 19.75
N ASP A 213 -18.71 -0.72 20.51
CA ASP A 213 -17.77 0.14 21.24
C ASP A 213 -16.75 0.81 20.29
N PHE A 214 -16.64 0.29 19.06
CA PHE A 214 -15.72 0.79 18.05
C PHE A 214 -16.45 1.33 16.81
N TRP A 215 -17.77 1.31 16.77
CA TRP A 215 -18.55 1.60 15.56
C TRP A 215 -19.36 2.90 15.66
N GLY A 216 -19.61 3.55 14.52
CA GLY A 216 -20.39 4.79 14.45
C GLY A 216 -19.76 5.92 15.27
N GLU A 217 -20.55 6.54 16.14
CA GLU A 217 -20.11 7.63 17.03
C GLU A 217 -19.02 7.19 18.01
N ASN A 218 -18.95 5.89 18.33
CA ASN A 218 -17.95 5.32 19.24
C ASN A 218 -16.63 4.95 18.56
N SER A 219 -16.50 5.16 17.25
CA SER A 219 -15.28 4.82 16.50
C SER A 219 -14.03 5.59 16.93
N GLY A 220 -14.20 6.70 17.66
CA GLY A 220 -13.11 7.53 18.14
C GLY A 220 -12.21 7.99 16.98
N PRO A 221 -10.89 7.77 17.03
CA PRO A 221 -9.98 8.14 15.95
C PRO A 221 -10.00 7.16 14.76
N MET A 222 -10.68 6.01 14.87
CA MET A 222 -10.65 4.96 13.87
C MET A 222 -11.57 5.28 12.68
N THR A 223 -11.01 5.43 11.49
CA THR A 223 -11.80 5.51 10.26
C THR A 223 -12.02 4.11 9.67
N TRP A 224 -13.25 3.60 9.77
CA TRP A 224 -13.62 2.31 9.19
C TRP A 224 -13.57 2.33 7.66
N ARG A 225 -12.97 1.27 7.10
CA ARG A 225 -12.91 1.00 5.64
C ARG A 225 -13.75 -0.19 5.23
N LEU A 226 -14.25 -0.94 6.21
CA LEU A 226 -15.21 -2.00 6.01
C LEU A 226 -16.61 -1.39 6.05
N THR A 227 -17.47 -1.81 5.14
CA THR A 227 -18.90 -1.47 5.16
C THR A 227 -19.62 -2.26 6.26
N PRO A 228 -20.83 -1.86 6.71
CA PRO A 228 -21.62 -2.64 7.66
C PRO A 228 -21.82 -4.11 7.25
N ALA A 229 -22.01 -4.35 5.95
CA ALA A 229 -22.16 -5.71 5.41
C ALA A 229 -20.85 -6.51 5.53
N GLU A 230 -19.71 -5.89 5.26
CA GLU A 230 -18.40 -6.52 5.43
C GLU A 230 -18.09 -6.80 6.90
N VAL A 231 -18.44 -5.90 7.82
CA VAL A 231 -18.28 -6.15 9.27
C VAL A 231 -19.07 -7.37 9.71
N ARG A 232 -20.36 -7.47 9.34
CA ARG A 232 -21.17 -8.66 9.63
C ARG A 232 -20.57 -9.92 9.02
N ARG A 233 -20.04 -9.80 7.80
CA ARG A 233 -19.37 -10.92 7.13
C ARG A 233 -18.13 -11.36 7.88
N VAL A 234 -17.28 -10.45 8.35
CA VAL A 234 -16.08 -10.76 9.13
C VAL A 234 -16.46 -11.37 10.48
N LEU A 235 -17.45 -10.82 11.19
CA LEU A 235 -17.99 -11.41 12.42
C LEU A 235 -18.46 -12.85 12.19
N SER A 236 -19.08 -13.15 11.04
CA SER A 236 -19.54 -14.50 10.70
C SER A 236 -18.42 -15.51 10.41
N LEU A 237 -17.16 -15.06 10.32
CA LEU A 237 -16.01 -15.96 10.18
C LEU A 237 -15.61 -16.59 11.51
N ARG A 238 -16.02 -16.01 12.65
CA ARG A 238 -15.83 -16.58 14.00
C ARG A 238 -16.79 -17.73 14.23
N VAL A 239 -16.25 -18.90 14.56
CA VAL A 239 -17.01 -20.15 14.68
C VAL A 239 -17.94 -20.18 15.88
N ASP A 240 -17.64 -19.40 16.90
CA ASP A 240 -18.37 -19.29 18.16
C ASP A 240 -19.42 -18.16 18.17
N PHE A 241 -19.41 -17.28 17.16
CA PHE A 241 -20.37 -16.18 17.05
C PHE A 241 -21.66 -16.63 16.38
N LYS A 242 -22.79 -16.45 17.08
CA LYS A 242 -24.12 -16.84 16.60
C LYS A 242 -24.62 -15.89 15.52
N SER A 243 -25.13 -16.45 14.41
CA SER A 243 -25.69 -15.69 13.28
C SER A 243 -26.81 -14.73 13.69
N GLU A 244 -27.66 -15.11 14.64
CA GLU A 244 -28.77 -14.29 15.13
C GLU A 244 -28.26 -13.04 15.86
N ALA A 245 -27.19 -13.19 16.66
CA ALA A 245 -26.57 -12.07 17.37
C ALA A 245 -25.95 -11.08 16.38
N ILE A 246 -25.31 -11.58 15.32
CA ILE A 246 -24.73 -10.74 14.26
C ILE A 246 -25.84 -10.01 13.47
N ALA A 247 -26.95 -10.69 13.17
CA ALA A 247 -28.09 -10.08 12.47
C ALA A 247 -28.76 -8.98 13.30
N ALA A 248 -28.81 -9.14 14.63
CA ALA A 248 -29.42 -8.18 15.55
C ALA A 248 -28.62 -6.87 15.73
N LEU A 249 -27.34 -6.82 15.32
CA LEU A 249 -26.53 -5.60 15.42
C LEU A 249 -27.14 -4.45 14.62
N LYS A 250 -27.00 -3.23 15.14
CA LYS A 250 -27.34 -1.98 14.45
C LYS A 250 -26.05 -1.24 14.11
N LEU A 251 -25.53 -1.53 12.92
CA LEU A 251 -24.32 -0.95 12.33
C LEU A 251 -24.70 0.11 11.30
#